data_AF-A0A378UXZ5-F1
#
_entry.id   AF-A0A378UXZ5-F1
#
_cell.length_a   1.000
_cell.length_b   1.000
_cell.length_c   1.000
_cell.angle_alpha   90.00
_cell.angle_beta   90.00
_cell.angle_gamma   90.00
#
_symmetry.space_group_name_H-M   'P 1'
#
loop_
_entity.id
_entity.type
_entity.pdbx_description
1 polymer ?
#
loop_
_entity_poly.entity_id
_entity_poly.type
_entity_poly.pdbx_seq_one_letter_code
_entity_poly.pdbx_strand_id
1 'polypeptide(L)'
;MASAILSGWPEDSQCHSDRKVWAVTHRDGRNYKAELDDDLLERITEIVKDCDVIETLSNKRTNWIASFDRAGVWVETERSRARAAGPQLVPAWMIVVAWERLCENGTLSHIELLHDMKVMRSAFVCALLAQFPDVVVVQDRPAVLERIATS
;
A
#
# COMPACT_ATOMS: atom_id res chain seq x y z
N MET A 1 -26.39 -33.52 54.09
CA MET A 1 -26.36 -33.20 52.64
C MET A 1 -24.93 -33.40 52.14
N ALA A 2 -24.79 -34.13 51.02
CA ALA A 2 -23.58 -34.74 50.40
C ALA A 2 -22.35 -33.80 50.29
N SER A 3 -21.09 -34.21 50.52
CA SER A 3 -20.19 -35.25 49.93
C SER A 3 -19.57 -34.89 48.57
N ALA A 4 -18.23 -34.72 48.53
CA ALA A 4 -17.27 -35.01 47.44
C ALA A 4 -15.85 -34.60 47.92
N ILE A 5 -14.90 -35.50 48.23
CA ILE A 5 -14.06 -36.41 47.41
C ILE A 5 -12.86 -35.71 46.71
N LEU A 6 -11.67 -36.18 47.09
CA LEU A 6 -10.33 -35.98 46.52
C LEU A 6 -10.23 -36.41 45.06
N SER A 7 -9.54 -35.62 44.23
CA SER A 7 -8.62 -36.04 43.13
C SER A 7 -8.21 -34.75 42.40
N GLY A 8 -6.94 -34.38 42.33
CA GLY A 8 -5.93 -34.98 41.46
C GLY A 8 -5.68 -34.01 40.30
N TRP A 9 -4.63 -33.19 40.40
CA TRP A 9 -4.12 -32.42 39.28
C TRP A 9 -3.47 -33.38 38.27
N PRO A 10 -3.82 -33.36 36.99
CA PRO A 10 -2.97 -33.94 35.96
C PRO A 10 -1.97 -32.89 35.50
N GLU A 11 -0.69 -33.12 35.83
CA GLU A 11 0.41 -32.67 34.98
C GLU A 11 0.36 -33.42 33.64
N ASP A 12 0.71 -32.68 32.59
CA ASP A 12 1.00 -33.09 31.22
C ASP A 12 -0.12 -33.68 30.34
N SER A 13 -0.60 -32.86 29.39
CA SER A 13 -0.80 -33.25 27.97
C SER A 13 -1.18 -32.06 27.07
N GLN A 14 -0.19 -31.61 26.30
CA GLN A 14 -0.21 -30.96 24.97
C GLN A 14 -1.49 -30.27 24.43
N CYS A 15 -1.35 -29.01 23.99
CA CYS A 15 -1.98 -28.57 22.74
C CYS A 15 -1.21 -27.45 22.03
N HIS A 16 -1.05 -27.69 20.72
CA HIS A 16 -0.46 -26.87 19.68
C HIS A 16 -1.14 -25.49 19.54
N SER A 17 -0.41 -24.59 18.89
CA SER A 17 -0.90 -23.51 18.01
C SER A 17 -1.84 -22.45 18.61
N ASP A 18 -1.34 -21.23 18.73
CA ASP A 18 -1.77 -20.12 17.86
C ASP A 18 -1.40 -18.79 18.51
N ARG A 19 -0.30 -18.20 18.02
CA ARG A 19 0.00 -16.79 18.25
C ARG A 19 -1.06 -16.00 17.47
N LYS A 20 -2.20 -15.72 18.12
CA LYS A 20 -3.27 -14.86 17.58
C LYS A 20 -2.69 -13.48 17.30
N VAL A 21 -2.17 -13.29 16.10
CA VAL A 21 -1.93 -11.96 15.55
C VAL A 21 -3.30 -11.35 15.36
N TRP A 22 -3.65 -10.35 16.15
CA TRP A 22 -4.89 -9.61 15.96
C TRP A 22 -4.86 -8.99 14.55
N ALA A 23 -5.64 -9.57 13.64
CA ALA A 23 -5.98 -8.93 12.39
C ALA A 23 -6.98 -7.84 12.74
N VAL A 24 -6.56 -6.58 12.65
CA VAL A 24 -7.48 -5.45 12.74
C VAL A 24 -8.35 -5.50 11.49
N THR A 25 -9.55 -6.03 11.64
CA THR A 25 -10.58 -6.04 10.60
C THR A 25 -11.31 -4.71 10.64
N HIS A 26 -11.01 -3.83 9.68
CA HIS A 26 -11.82 -2.63 9.42
C HIS A 26 -12.98 -2.96 8.47
N ARG A 27 -13.97 -2.06 8.47
CA ARG A 27 -15.37 -2.23 8.04
C ARG A 27 -15.62 -2.62 6.57
N ASP A 28 -14.60 -2.80 5.75
CA ASP A 28 -14.67 -3.10 4.33
C ASP A 28 -14.04 -4.45 3.92
N GLY A 29 -13.58 -5.25 4.90
CA GLY A 29 -13.08 -6.61 4.65
C GLY A 29 -11.72 -6.70 3.98
N ARG A 30 -11.02 -5.59 3.74
CA ARG A 30 -9.68 -5.60 3.14
C ARG A 30 -8.61 -5.87 4.18
N ASN A 31 -7.65 -6.73 3.85
CA ASN A 31 -6.50 -7.00 4.70
C ASN A 31 -5.47 -5.88 4.56
N TYR A 32 -5.53 -4.89 5.45
CA TYR A 32 -4.59 -3.76 5.49
C TYR A 32 -3.14 -4.14 5.85
N LYS A 33 -2.85 -5.43 6.05
CA LYS A 33 -1.50 -5.97 6.26
C LYS A 33 -0.75 -6.27 4.97
N ALA A 34 -1.23 -5.82 3.82
CA ALA A 34 -0.46 -5.95 2.59
C ALA A 34 0.90 -5.26 2.77
N GLU A 35 1.95 -5.96 2.37
CA GLU A 35 3.33 -5.47 2.33
C GLU A 35 3.75 -5.30 0.87
N LEU A 36 4.71 -4.41 0.62
CA LEU A 36 5.39 -4.38 -0.66
C LEU A 36 6.22 -5.67 -0.79
N ASP A 37 5.95 -6.43 -1.83
CA ASP A 37 6.76 -7.59 -2.20
C ASP A 37 8.11 -7.14 -2.78
N ASP A 38 8.98 -8.11 -3.04
CA ASP A 38 10.34 -7.82 -3.48
C ASP A 38 10.37 -7.16 -4.88
N ASP A 39 9.42 -7.50 -5.76
CA ASP A 39 9.28 -6.88 -7.09
C ASP A 39 8.90 -5.39 -6.99
N LEU A 40 7.87 -5.06 -6.19
CA LEU A 40 7.47 -3.66 -5.98
C LEU A 40 8.57 -2.86 -5.27
N LEU A 41 9.27 -3.46 -4.31
CA LEU A 41 10.40 -2.80 -3.63
C LEU A 41 11.55 -2.52 -4.61
N GLU A 42 11.89 -3.47 -5.48
CA GLU A 42 12.92 -3.29 -6.50
C GLU A 42 12.54 -2.17 -7.47
N ARG A 43 11.31 -2.16 -7.98
CA ARG A 43 10.80 -1.09 -8.86
C ARG A 43 10.87 0.28 -8.21
N ILE A 44 10.41 0.41 -6.95
CA ILE A 44 10.48 1.68 -6.21
C ILE A 44 11.93 2.08 -5.95
N THR A 45 12.82 1.11 -5.70
CA THR A 45 14.25 1.36 -5.54
C THR A 45 14.86 1.94 -6.81
N GLU A 46 14.56 1.39 -7.98
CA GLU A 46 15.05 1.93 -9.26
C GLU A 46 14.55 3.36 -9.51
N ILE A 47 13.29 3.66 -9.21
CA ILE A 47 12.76 5.03 -9.33
C ILE A 47 13.55 6.01 -8.46
N VAL A 48 13.73 5.68 -7.17
CA VAL A 48 14.35 6.57 -6.19
C VAL A 48 15.85 6.74 -6.43
N LYS A 49 16.53 5.78 -7.07
CA LYS A 49 17.93 5.92 -7.49
C LYS A 49 18.11 7.07 -8.48
N ASP A 50 17.17 7.24 -9.40
CA ASP A 50 17.22 8.25 -10.45
C ASP A 50 16.69 9.61 -9.98
N CYS A 51 15.58 9.61 -9.23
CA CYS A 51 14.97 10.82 -8.70
C CYS A 51 14.02 10.51 -7.53
N ASP A 52 14.19 11.17 -6.39
CA ASP A 52 13.30 11.07 -5.23
C ASP A 52 12.08 12.02 -5.30
N VAL A 53 11.95 12.79 -6.39
CA VAL A 53 10.89 13.78 -6.61
C VAL A 53 9.92 13.30 -7.68
N ILE A 54 8.64 13.22 -7.33
CA ILE A 54 7.56 12.82 -8.23
C ILE A 54 6.44 13.88 -8.21
N GLU A 55 6.08 14.40 -9.38
CA GLU A 55 4.94 15.28 -9.53
C GLU A 55 3.66 14.50 -9.80
N THR A 56 2.54 14.90 -9.18
CA THR A 56 1.23 14.34 -9.54
C THR A 56 0.89 14.63 -11.00
N LEU A 57 0.24 13.66 -11.66
CA LEU A 57 -0.01 13.74 -13.11
C LEU A 57 -0.90 14.93 -13.50
N SER A 58 -2.04 15.11 -12.82
CA SER A 58 -3.05 16.10 -13.21
C SER A 58 -2.69 17.55 -12.88
N ASN A 59 -2.14 17.82 -11.70
CA ASN A 59 -1.93 19.18 -11.20
C ASN A 59 -0.48 19.49 -10.82
N LYS A 60 0.46 18.61 -11.16
CA LYS A 60 1.91 18.80 -11.01
C LYS A 60 2.31 19.22 -9.60
N ARG A 61 1.61 18.71 -8.59
CA ARG A 61 1.98 18.92 -7.19
C ARG A 61 3.17 18.03 -6.87
N THR A 62 4.24 18.64 -6.38
CA THR A 62 5.47 17.95 -6.04
C THR A 62 5.30 17.07 -4.80
N ASN A 63 5.82 15.85 -4.88
CA ASN A 63 5.94 14.90 -3.79
C ASN A 63 7.41 14.48 -3.69
N TRP A 64 7.98 14.49 -2.49
CA TRP A 64 9.33 14.00 -2.22
C TRP A 64 9.24 12.68 -1.47
N ILE A 65 9.85 11.63 -2.00
CA ILE A 65 9.97 10.34 -1.33
C ILE A 65 11.11 10.46 -0.31
N ALA A 66 10.77 10.41 0.98
CA ALA A 66 11.76 10.52 2.05
C ALA A 66 12.39 9.16 2.38
N SER A 67 11.59 8.09 2.32
CA SER A 67 12.00 6.71 2.57
C SER A 67 10.90 5.75 2.13
N PHE A 68 11.21 4.45 2.04
CA PHE A 68 10.24 3.38 1.84
C PHE A 68 10.74 2.07 2.45
N ASP A 69 9.80 1.20 2.82
CA ASP A 69 10.04 -0.16 3.30
C ASP A 69 8.82 -1.04 2.96
N ARG A 70 8.75 -2.26 3.51
CA ARG A 70 7.63 -3.19 3.29
C ARG A 70 6.26 -2.61 3.67
N ALA A 71 6.19 -1.68 4.63
CA ALA A 71 4.95 -1.09 5.09
C ALA A 71 4.43 0.03 4.17
N GLY A 72 5.27 0.58 3.29
CA GLY A 72 4.88 1.55 2.29
C GLY A 72 5.93 2.63 2.02
N VAL A 73 5.46 3.80 1.56
CA VAL A 73 6.32 4.91 1.13
C VAL A 73 6.03 6.15 1.96
N TRP A 74 7.06 6.76 2.55
CA TRP A 74 6.96 8.02 3.28
C TRP A 74 7.18 9.18 2.32
N VAL A 75 6.18 10.05 2.25
CA VAL A 75 6.12 11.09 1.22
C VAL A 75 5.88 12.44 1.86
N GLU A 76 6.75 13.40 1.57
CA GLU A 76 6.50 14.81 1.84
C GLU A 76 5.79 15.47 0.66
N THR A 77 4.91 16.41 0.99
CA THR A 77 4.24 17.28 0.02
C THR A 77 4.57 18.72 0.38
N GLU A 78 4.36 19.65 -0.54
CA GLU A 78 4.51 21.09 -0.24
C GLU A 78 3.72 21.47 1.02
N ARG A 79 2.51 20.92 1.15
CA ARG A 79 1.63 21.14 2.31
C ARG A 79 2.21 20.59 3.60
N SER A 80 2.79 19.38 3.61
CA SER A 80 3.35 18.81 4.83
C SER A 80 4.64 19.51 5.24
N ARG A 81 5.46 19.94 4.28
CA ARG A 81 6.65 20.79 4.51
C ARG A 81 6.28 22.14 5.10
N ALA A 82 5.33 22.84 4.48
CA ALA A 82 4.85 24.14 4.97
C ALA A 82 4.28 24.07 6.40
N ARG A 83 3.82 22.89 6.83
CA ARG A 83 3.26 22.65 8.17
C ARG A 83 4.25 22.03 9.14
N ALA A 84 5.50 21.77 8.73
CA ALA A 84 6.48 21.01 9.50
C ALA A 84 5.93 19.67 10.04
N ALA A 85 5.03 19.03 9.28
CA ALA A 85 4.39 17.76 9.69
C ALA A 85 5.25 16.53 9.39
N GLY A 86 6.38 16.72 8.70
CA GLY A 86 7.25 15.66 8.20
C GLY A 86 6.61 14.78 7.10
N PRO A 87 7.32 13.72 6.68
CA PRO A 87 6.83 12.75 5.72
C PRO A 87 5.57 12.03 6.21
N GLN A 88 4.63 11.79 5.30
CA GLN A 88 3.38 11.09 5.58
C GLN A 88 3.38 9.75 4.87
N LEU A 89 3.03 8.69 5.59
CA LEU A 89 2.99 7.33 5.04
C LEU A 89 1.86 7.18 4.01
N VAL A 90 2.21 6.65 2.84
CA VAL A 90 1.32 6.01 1.88
C VAL A 90 1.44 4.50 2.12
N PRO A 91 0.45 3.87 2.79
CA PRO A 91 0.54 2.46 3.17
C PRO A 91 0.67 1.53 1.96
N ALA A 92 1.42 0.45 2.11
CA ALA A 92 1.71 -0.53 1.05
C ALA A 92 0.45 -1.05 0.36
N TRP A 93 -0.62 -1.33 1.11
CA TRP A 93 -1.88 -1.82 0.53
C TRP A 93 -2.42 -0.91 -0.58
N MET A 94 -2.22 0.42 -0.50
CA MET A 94 -2.68 1.37 -1.52
C MET A 94 -1.94 1.19 -2.85
N ILE A 95 -0.66 0.84 -2.78
CA ILE A 95 0.21 0.64 -3.93
C ILE A 95 -0.04 -0.76 -4.50
N VAL A 96 -0.07 -1.78 -3.64
CA VAL A 96 -0.34 -3.17 -4.01
C VAL A 96 -1.67 -3.28 -4.75
N VAL A 97 -2.76 -2.79 -4.16
CA VAL A 97 -4.09 -2.92 -4.78
C VAL A 97 -4.20 -2.16 -6.10
N ALA A 98 -3.51 -1.01 -6.22
CA ALA A 98 -3.48 -0.23 -7.45
C ALA A 98 -2.69 -0.97 -8.54
N TRP A 99 -1.55 -1.55 -8.18
CA TRP A 99 -0.72 -2.33 -9.10
C TRP A 99 -1.41 -3.60 -9.57
N GLU A 100 -2.00 -4.37 -8.65
CA GLU A 100 -2.80 -5.56 -8.96
C GLU A 100 -3.93 -5.22 -9.92
N ARG A 101 -4.70 -4.15 -9.63
CA ARG A 101 -5.78 -3.70 -10.50
C ARG A 101 -5.31 -3.33 -11.90
N LEU A 102 -4.18 -2.61 -11.99
CA LEU A 102 -3.59 -2.23 -13.28
C LEU A 102 -3.10 -3.46 -14.06
N CYS A 103 -2.56 -4.45 -13.36
CA CYS A 103 -2.12 -5.71 -13.95
C CYS A 103 -3.28 -6.58 -14.44
N GLU A 104 -4.37 -6.66 -13.68
CA GLU A 104 -5.58 -7.43 -14.01
C GLU A 104 -6.35 -6.82 -15.19
N ASN A 105 -6.55 -5.50 -15.18
CA ASN A 105 -7.40 -4.82 -16.15
C ASN A 105 -6.64 -4.22 -17.34
N GLY A 106 -5.31 -4.14 -17.26
CA GLY A 106 -4.46 -3.43 -18.20
C GLY A 106 -4.56 -1.90 -18.13
N THR A 107 -5.60 -1.36 -17.47
CA THR A 107 -5.81 0.09 -17.29
C THR A 107 -6.24 0.41 -15.87
N LEU A 108 -5.93 1.62 -15.41
CA LEU A 108 -6.30 2.12 -14.09
C LEU A 108 -6.55 3.62 -14.13
N SER A 109 -7.71 4.07 -13.64
CA SER A 109 -8.01 5.50 -13.55
C SER A 109 -7.86 6.04 -12.12
N HIS A 110 -7.50 7.32 -12.00
CA HIS A 110 -7.49 8.02 -10.72
C HIS A 110 -8.88 8.03 -10.06
N ILE A 111 -9.95 8.15 -10.85
CA ILE A 111 -11.32 8.16 -10.34
C ILE A 111 -11.66 6.82 -9.68
N GLU A 112 -11.33 5.71 -10.33
CA GLU A 112 -11.53 4.35 -9.80
C GLU A 112 -10.78 4.16 -8.47
N LEU A 113 -9.50 4.51 -8.43
CA LEU A 113 -8.70 4.42 -7.19
C LEU A 113 -9.34 5.18 -6.03
N LEU A 114 -9.78 6.42 -6.29
CA LEU A 114 -10.31 7.28 -5.24
C LEU A 114 -11.71 6.86 -4.79
N HIS A 115 -12.61 6.62 -5.74
CA HIS A 115 -14.04 6.46 -5.46
C HIS A 115 -14.43 5.01 -5.21
N ASP A 116 -13.89 4.07 -5.96
CA ASP A 116 -14.28 2.67 -5.88
C ASP A 116 -13.36 1.93 -4.90
N MET A 117 -12.06 2.20 -4.98
CA MET A 117 -11.04 1.54 -4.17
C MET A 117 -10.66 2.34 -2.92
N LYS A 118 -11.23 3.53 -2.68
CA LYS A 118 -11.00 4.34 -1.46
C LYS A 118 -9.53 4.62 -1.15
N VAL A 119 -8.68 4.70 -2.16
CA VAL A 119 -7.26 5.02 -2.02
C VAL A 119 -7.11 6.54 -1.85
N MET A 120 -7.01 7.02 -0.61
CA MET A 120 -7.03 8.47 -0.30
C MET A 120 -5.79 9.26 -0.77
N ARG A 121 -4.70 8.57 -1.13
CA ARG A 121 -3.49 9.15 -1.73
C ARG A 121 -3.33 8.75 -3.20
N SER A 122 -4.45 8.47 -3.87
CA SER A 122 -4.53 7.99 -5.25
C SER A 122 -3.73 8.83 -6.25
N ALA A 123 -3.70 10.15 -6.09
CA ALA A 123 -2.93 11.03 -6.99
C ALA A 123 -1.41 10.76 -6.93
N PHE A 124 -0.86 10.49 -5.74
CA PHE A 124 0.54 10.07 -5.59
C PHE A 124 0.73 8.65 -6.10
N VAL A 125 -0.18 7.73 -5.78
CA VAL A 125 -0.10 6.34 -6.24
C VAL A 125 -0.09 6.26 -7.77
N CYS A 126 -0.96 6.99 -8.47
CA CYS A 126 -0.90 7.07 -9.93
C CYS A 126 0.45 7.60 -10.44
N ALA A 127 0.98 8.63 -9.80
CA ALA A 127 2.24 9.25 -10.21
C ALA A 127 3.45 8.32 -9.99
N LEU A 128 3.42 7.54 -8.90
CA LEU A 128 4.42 6.51 -8.61
C LEU A 128 4.36 5.38 -9.64
N LEU A 129 3.19 4.80 -9.89
CA LEU A 129 3.03 3.73 -10.88
C LEU A 129 3.41 4.18 -12.29
N ALA A 130 3.16 5.44 -12.64
CA ALA A 130 3.57 6.01 -13.92
C ALA A 130 5.10 6.10 -14.12
N GLN A 131 5.91 5.86 -13.07
CA GLN A 131 7.36 5.74 -13.21
C GLN A 131 7.82 4.32 -13.53
N PHE A 132 6.93 3.31 -13.44
CA PHE A 132 7.31 1.94 -13.79
C PHE A 132 7.53 1.81 -15.30
N PRO A 133 8.53 1.04 -15.74
CA PRO A 133 8.92 0.97 -17.15
C PRO A 133 7.83 0.39 -18.06
N ASP A 134 6.93 -0.42 -17.50
CA ASP A 134 5.81 -1.05 -18.20
C ASP A 134 4.48 -0.30 -18.03
N VAL A 135 4.52 0.97 -17.60
CA VAL A 135 3.33 1.81 -17.41
C VAL A 135 3.43 3.10 -18.21
N VAL A 136 2.36 3.42 -18.94
CA VAL A 136 2.23 4.67 -19.70
C VAL A 136 1.04 5.49 -19.21
N VAL A 137 1.18 6.81 -19.26
CA VAL A 137 0.08 7.74 -18.96
C VAL A 137 -0.67 8.03 -20.26
N VAL A 138 -1.90 7.54 -20.40
CA VAL A 138 -2.72 7.76 -21.59
C VAL A 138 -3.59 9.01 -21.49
N GLN A 139 -3.85 9.49 -20.27
CA GLN A 139 -4.58 10.73 -20.01
C GLN A 139 -4.09 11.34 -18.70
N ASP A 140 -3.99 12.68 -18.63
CA ASP A 140 -3.53 13.39 -17.43
C ASP A 140 -4.68 13.94 -16.56
N ARG A 141 -5.88 14.19 -17.12
CA ARG A 141 -7.05 14.78 -16.41
C ARG A 141 -8.40 14.18 -16.84
N PRO A 142 -9.03 13.31 -16.01
CA PRO A 142 -8.44 12.64 -14.86
C PRO A 142 -7.28 11.72 -15.32
N ALA A 143 -6.33 11.43 -14.42
CA ALA A 143 -5.22 10.57 -14.79
C ALA A 143 -5.70 9.15 -15.09
N VAL A 144 -5.23 8.59 -16.21
CA VAL A 144 -5.45 7.19 -16.61
C VAL A 144 -4.10 6.59 -17.00
N LEU A 145 -3.82 5.42 -16.43
CA LEU A 145 -2.65 4.61 -16.69
C LEU A 145 -3.03 3.41 -17.52
N GLU A 146 -2.11 2.97 -18.38
CA GLU A 146 -2.17 1.71 -19.10
C GLU A 146 -0.88 0.94 -18.85
N ARG A 147 -0.98 -0.38 -18.66
CA ARG A 147 0.16 -1.28 -18.60
C ARG A 147 0.43 -1.82 -19.99
N ILE A 148 1.66 -1.66 -20.45
CA ILE A 148 2.10 -2.18 -21.74
C ILE A 148 2.87 -3.49 -21.53
N ALA A 149 2.76 -4.42 -22.47
CA ALA A 149 3.57 -5.62 -22.45
C ALA A 149 5.03 -5.23 -22.73
N THR A 150 5.93 -5.45 -21.77
CA THR A 150 7.37 -5.39 -22.02
C THR A 150 7.71 -6.56 -22.94
N SER A 151 8.04 -6.26 -24.20
CA SER A 151 8.46 -7.25 -25.21
C SER A 151 9.88 -7.77 -24.95
#